data_AF-A0A2R6WXW5-F1
#
_entry.id   AF-A0A2R6WXW5-F1
#
_cell.length_a   1.000
_cell.length_b   1.000
_cell.length_c   1.000
_cell.angle_alpha   90.00
_cell.angle_beta   90.00
_cell.angle_gamma   90.00
#
_symmetry.space_group_name_H-M   'P 1'
#
loop_
_entity.id
_entity.type
_entity.pdbx_description
1 polymer ?
#
loop_
_entity_poly.entity_id
_entity_poly.type
_entity_poly.pdbx_seq_one_letter_code
_entity_poly.pdbx_strand_id
1 'polypeptide(L)' 'MDHLRRADAKVSQATHPVRHAKWRLNRWNPRVRWNIKKHKMTHPIDHQKAKVKRKFNHMNPFFYLKRIKNNIKSIFRRK' A
#
# COMPACT_ATOMS: atom_id res chain seq x y z
N MET A 1 -8.79 10.58 11.75
CA MET A 1 -7.99 9.97 10.65
C MET A 1 -8.56 8.64 10.14
N ASP A 2 -9.23 7.84 10.98
CA ASP A 2 -9.73 6.52 10.56
C ASP A 2 -10.77 6.52 9.44
N HIS A 3 -11.65 7.52 9.38
CA HIS A 3 -12.62 7.65 8.30
C HIS A 3 -11.94 7.82 6.93
N LEU A 4 -10.94 8.69 6.82
CA LEU A 4 -10.15 8.88 5.59
C LEU A 4 -9.39 7.61 5.20
N ARG A 5 -8.85 6.88 6.19
CA ARG A 5 -8.13 5.63 5.96
C ARG A 5 -9.07 4.54 5.43
N ARG A 6 -10.27 4.42 6.01
CA ARG A 6 -11.31 3.49 5.54
C ARG A 6 -11.80 3.86 4.14
N ALA A 7 -11.97 5.16 3.88
CA ALA A 7 -12.34 5.66 2.56
C ALA A 7 -11.27 5.33 1.50
N ASP A 8 -9.98 5.59 1.77
CA ASP A 8 -8.88 5.20 0.88
C ASP A 8 -8.88 3.68 0.60
N ALA A 9 -9.10 2.86 1.62
CA ALA A 9 -9.16 1.41 1.47
C ALA A 9 -10.32 0.98 0.55
N LYS A 10 -11.53 1.52 0.76
CA LYS A 10 -12.71 1.24 -0.07
C LYS A 10 -12.50 1.68 -1.52
N VAL A 11 -12.01 2.91 -1.72
CA VAL A 11 -11.70 3.44 -3.07
C VAL A 11 -10.66 2.56 -3.75
N SER A 12 -9.57 2.23 -3.08
CA SER A 12 -8.52 1.34 -3.62
C SER A 12 -9.05 -0.04 -4.00
N GLN A 13 -9.98 -0.61 -3.22
CA GLN A 13 -10.61 -1.90 -3.51
C GLN A 13 -11.46 -1.83 -4.78
N ALA A 14 -12.26 -0.77 -4.92
CA ALA A 14 -13.08 -0.54 -6.10
C ALA A 14 -12.22 -0.27 -7.36
N THR A 15 -11.13 0.52 -7.24
CA THR A 15 -10.34 0.94 -8.40
C THR A 15 -9.36 -0.13 -8.92
N HIS A 16 -8.95 -1.10 -8.07
CA HIS A 16 -7.91 -2.06 -8.41
C HIS A 16 -8.19 -3.50 -7.95
N PRO A 17 -9.31 -4.12 -8.36
CA PRO A 17 -9.73 -5.45 -7.87
C PRO A 17 -8.67 -6.54 -8.11
N VAL A 18 -8.04 -6.56 -9.29
CA VAL A 18 -6.98 -7.53 -9.65
C VAL A 18 -5.75 -7.40 -8.74
N ARG A 19 -5.35 -6.17 -8.39
CA ARG A 19 -4.22 -5.93 -7.47
C ARG A 19 -4.51 -6.53 -6.09
N HIS A 20 -5.74 -6.36 -5.60
CA HIS A 20 -6.17 -6.91 -4.31
C HIS A 20 -6.27 -8.44 -4.35
N ALA A 21 -6.75 -9.04 -5.44
CA ALA A 21 -6.75 -10.48 -5.62
C ALA A 21 -5.32 -11.05 -5.61
N LYS A 22 -4.41 -10.46 -6.40
CA LYS A 22 -2.99 -10.85 -6.42
C LYS A 22 -2.33 -10.72 -5.05
N TRP A 23 -2.62 -9.65 -4.32
CA TRP A 23 -2.09 -9.47 -2.97
C TRP A 23 -2.60 -10.53 -1.99
N ARG A 24 -3.89 -10.90 -2.05
CA ARG A 24 -4.47 -11.96 -1.23
C ARG A 24 -3.78 -13.31 -1.48
N LEU A 25 -3.55 -13.66 -2.75
CA LEU A 25 -2.82 -14.88 -3.12
C LEU A 25 -1.36 -14.85 -2.63
N ASN A 26 -0.68 -13.71 -2.81
CA ASN A 26 0.72 -13.56 -2.44
C ASN A 26 0.97 -13.46 -0.93
N ARG A 27 -0.07 -13.17 -0.13
CA ARG A 27 0.05 -13.05 1.33
C ARG A 27 0.58 -14.33 1.97
N TRP A 28 0.13 -15.49 1.48
CA TRP A 28 0.47 -16.79 2.03
C TRP A 28 1.54 -17.54 1.23
N ASN A 29 1.98 -16.99 0.10
CA ASN A 29 2.98 -17.62 -0.74
C ASN A 29 4.37 -17.62 -0.03
N PRO A 30 4.96 -18.80 0.24
CA PRO A 30 6.21 -18.90 1.00
C PRO A 30 7.40 -18.24 0.29
N ARG A 31 7.47 -18.32 -1.05
CA ARG A 31 8.54 -17.69 -1.84
C ARG A 31 8.52 -16.17 -1.69
N VAL A 32 7.33 -15.56 -1.75
CA VAL A 32 7.17 -14.11 -1.57
C VAL A 32 7.57 -13.69 -0.15
N ARG A 33 7.14 -14.45 0.86
CA ARG A 33 7.49 -14.19 2.26
C ARG A 33 8.99 -14.30 2.51
N TRP A 34 9.64 -15.32 1.96
CA TRP A 34 11.08 -15.49 2.06
C TRP A 34 11.84 -14.32 1.43
N ASN A 35 11.44 -13.90 0.23
CA ASN A 35 12.05 -12.76 -0.45
C ASN A 35 11.90 -11.45 0.34
N ILE A 36 10.74 -11.22 0.97
CA ILE A 36 10.53 -10.07 1.86
C ILE A 36 11.47 -10.15 3.07
N LYS A 37 11.62 -11.33 3.69
CA LYS A 37 12.54 -11.53 4.83
C LYS A 37 13.98 -11.26 4.42
N LYS A 38 14.43 -11.84 3.30
CA LYS A 38 15.75 -11.62 2.73
C LYS A 38 16.01 -10.13 2.50
N HIS A 39 15.10 -9.43 1.82
CA HIS A 39 15.25 -8.00 1.55
C HIS A 39 15.39 -7.15 2.81
N LYS A 40 14.66 -7.47 3.88
CA LYS A 40 14.80 -6.78 5.18
C LYS A 40 16.16 -6.99 5.83
N MET A 41 16.76 -8.17 5.65
CA MET A 41 18.08 -8.50 6.17
C MET A 41 19.18 -7.84 5.35
N THR A 42 19.04 -7.82 4.02
CA THR A 42 20.01 -7.20 3.12
C THR A 42 20.00 -5.67 3.20
N HIS A 43 18.84 -5.04 3.44
CA HIS A 43 18.68 -3.58 3.47
C HIS A 43 18.04 -3.09 4.79
N PRO A 44 18.72 -3.22 5.93
CA PRO A 44 18.15 -2.91 7.24
C PRO A 44 17.84 -1.41 7.40
N ILE A 45 18.71 -0.53 6.91
CA ILE A 45 18.56 0.93 6.99
C ILE A 45 17.34 1.39 6.19
N ASP A 46 17.19 0.92 4.96
CA ASP A 46 16.04 1.26 4.11
C ASP A 46 14.74 0.78 4.73
N HIS A 47 14.75 -0.40 5.36
CA HIS A 47 13.60 -0.90 6.09
C HIS A 47 13.22 0.00 7.28
N GLN A 48 14.21 0.49 8.05
CA GLN A 48 13.96 1.44 9.14
C GLN A 48 13.41 2.77 8.62
N LYS A 49 14.01 3.35 7.58
CA LYS A 49 13.52 4.57 6.92
C LYS A 49 12.08 4.40 6.44
N ALA A 50 11.77 3.27 5.80
CA ALA A 50 10.41 2.96 5.36
C ALA A 50 9.43 2.83 6.53
N LYS A 51 9.85 2.25 7.66
CA LYS A 51 9.02 2.13 8.87
C LYS A 51 8.68 3.51 9.46
N VAL A 52 9.66 4.40 9.57
CA VAL A 52 9.46 5.78 10.05
C VAL A 52 8.55 6.56 9.10
N LYS A 53 8.81 6.49 7.80
CA LYS A 53 7.97 7.13 6.77
C LYS A 53 6.51 6.68 6.85
N ARG A 54 6.25 5.38 7.10
CA ARG A 54 4.89 4.87 7.30
C ARG A 54 4.21 5.46 8.53
N LYS A 55 4.92 5.63 9.65
CA LYS A 55 4.38 6.26 10.85
C LYS A 55 3.98 7.71 10.59
N PHE A 56 4.84 8.47 9.92
CA PHE A 56 4.55 9.85 9.55
C PHE A 56 3.33 9.95 8.61
N ASN A 57 3.31 9.12 7.56
CA ASN A 57 2.18 9.04 6.63
C ASN A 57 0.87 8.60 7.30
N HIS A 58 0.95 7.84 8.39
CA HIS A 58 -0.23 7.42 9.12
C HIS A 58 -0.97 8.59 9.78
N MET A 59 -0.20 9.57 10.29
CA MET A 59 -0.72 10.76 10.96
C MET A 59 -1.12 11.88 9.98
N ASN A 60 -0.58 11.86 8.76
CA ASN A 60 -0.80 12.91 7.77
C ASN A 60 -2.11 12.71 6.95
N PRO A 61 -3.14 13.58 7.10
CA PRO A 61 -4.38 13.46 6.32
C PRO A 61 -4.18 13.65 4.81
N PHE A 62 -3.27 14.55 4.40
CA PHE A 62 -3.02 14.86 2.99
C PHE A 62 -2.44 13.67 2.23
N PHE A 63 -1.73 12.77 2.93
CA PHE A 63 -1.24 11.53 2.35
C PHE A 63 -2.40 10.66 1.81
N TYR A 64 -3.49 10.53 2.57
CA TYR A 64 -4.66 9.74 2.16
C TYR A 64 -5.46 10.44 1.07
N LEU A 65 -5.66 11.75 1.16
CA LEU A 65 -6.33 12.54 0.12
C LEU A 65 -5.61 12.42 -1.24
N LYS A 66 -4.28 12.55 -1.23
CA LYS A 66 -3.45 12.35 -2.43
C LYS A 66 -3.59 10.95 -3.00
N ARG A 67 -3.63 9.91 -2.15
CA ARG A 67 -3.80 8.51 -2.58
C ARG A 67 -5.19 8.26 -3.17
N ILE A 68 -6.25 8.78 -2.56
CA ILE A 68 -7.62 8.70 -3.08
C ILE A 68 -7.69 9.34 -4.48
N LYS A 69 -7.20 10.59 -4.62
CA LYS A 69 -7.12 11.30 -5.90
C LYS A 69 -6.40 10.47 -6.97
N ASN A 70 -5.24 9.90 -6.63
CA ASN A 70 -4.45 9.11 -7.56
C ASN A 70 -5.13 7.78 -7.95
N ASN A 71 -5.76 7.08 -7.00
CA ASN A 71 -6.52 5.85 -7.28
C ASN A 71 -7.68 6.15 -8.24
N ILE A 72 -8.41 7.25 -8.02
CA ILE A 72 -9.49 7.68 -8.92
C ILE A 72 -8.94 8.02 -10.31
N LYS A 73 -7.88 8.85 -10.39
CA LYS A 73 -7.24 9.21 -11.66
C LYS A 73 -6.76 7.98 -12.45
N SER A 74 -6.29 6.95 -11.74
CA SER A 74 -5.78 5.73 -12.39
C SER A 74 -6.85 4.88 -13.05
N ILE A 75 -8.14 5.03 -12.67
CA ILE A 75 -9.26 4.42 -13.40
C ILE A 75 -9.34 5.05 -14.80
N PHE A 76 -9.32 6.38 -14.86
CA PHE A 76 -9.49 7.12 -16.11
C PHE A 76 -8.32 6.99 -17.08
N ARG A 77 -7.12 6.62 -16.62
CA ARG A 77 -5.95 6.36 -17.48
C ARG A 77 -5.91 4.94 -18.06
N ARG A 78 -6.84 4.05 -17.67
CA ARG A 78 -6.89 2.65 -18.12
C ARG A 78 -7.96 2.40 -19.20
N LYS A 79 -8.62 3.45 -19.68
CA LYS A 79 -9.30 3.46 -20.97
C LYS A 79 -8.33 3.98 -22.02
#